data_AF-A0A7Y2D5W9-F1
#
_entry.id   AF-A0A7Y2D5W9-F1
#
_cell.length_a   1.000
_cell.length_b   1.000
_cell.length_c   1.000
_cell.angle_alpha   90.00
_cell.angle_beta   90.00
_cell.angle_gamma   90.00
#
_symmetry.space_group_name_H-M   'P 1'
#
loop_
_entity.id
_entity.type
_entity.pdbx_description
1 polymer ?
#
loop_
_entity_poly.entity_id
_entity_poly.type
_entity_poly.pdbx_seq_one_letter_code
_entity_poly.pdbx_strand_id
1 'polypeptide(L)'
;MNLRHLAISKGFSPNDQHFDYCLLCLVFLPASARAGRQLAVTIDDLPVVTSIKSKGIHQSITRRLLGHIKNSQTPVIAFVNEKKLYSNGELNENAVELLRNWLRAGCDQGNQYRTV
;
A
#
# COMPACT_ATOMS: atom_id res chain seq x y z
N MET A 1 20.76 92.12 -11.50
CA MET A 1 22.08 91.86 -12.11
C MET A 1 22.30 90.36 -12.14
N ASN A 2 22.42 89.81 -13.36
CA ASN A 2 22.95 88.52 -13.81
C ASN A 2 22.65 87.18 -13.09
N LEU A 3 22.21 86.22 -13.92
CA LEU A 3 22.00 84.78 -13.71
C LEU A 3 23.32 83.99 -13.76
N ARG A 4 23.39 82.86 -13.03
CA ARG A 4 24.02 81.55 -13.38
C ARG A 4 23.43 80.49 -12.44
N HIS A 5 23.05 79.24 -12.74
CA HIS A 5 23.14 78.34 -13.90
C HIS A 5 22.11 77.20 -13.60
N LEU A 6 21.23 76.89 -14.55
CA LEU A 6 21.13 75.61 -15.29
C LEU A 6 20.46 74.41 -14.56
N ALA A 7 19.44 73.88 -15.23
CA ALA A 7 18.70 72.64 -14.97
C ALA A 7 19.64 71.40 -14.86
N ILE A 8 19.20 70.27 -14.31
CA ILE A 8 18.61 69.18 -15.11
C ILE A 8 17.91 68.16 -14.17
N SER A 9 16.75 67.73 -14.63
CA SER A 9 15.88 66.66 -14.13
C SER A 9 16.39 65.27 -14.54
N LYS A 10 16.15 64.24 -13.70
CA LYS A 10 15.49 62.94 -14.00
C LYS A 10 16.02 61.77 -13.16
N GLY A 11 15.10 60.94 -12.67
CA GLY A 11 15.41 59.62 -12.10
C GLY A 11 14.29 59.00 -11.23
N PHE A 12 13.12 58.73 -11.82
CA PHE A 12 12.05 57.92 -11.22
C PHE A 12 12.48 56.43 -11.17
N SER A 13 12.40 55.78 -10.00
CA SER A 13 12.70 54.36 -9.81
C SER A 13 11.39 53.60 -9.52
N PRO A 14 10.96 52.66 -10.39
CA PRO A 14 9.73 51.89 -10.21
C PRO A 14 10.07 50.53 -9.60
N ASN A 15 9.94 50.36 -8.28
CA ASN A 15 10.10 49.02 -7.71
C ASN A 15 9.45 48.76 -6.34
N ASP A 16 8.23 49.25 -6.10
CA ASP A 16 7.41 48.74 -4.99
C ASP A 16 5.96 48.60 -5.45
N GLN A 17 5.63 47.41 -5.95
CA GLN A 17 4.27 46.96 -6.26
C GLN A 17 4.04 45.64 -5.52
N HIS A 18 2.80 45.45 -5.07
CA HIS A 18 2.19 44.20 -4.60
C HIS A 18 2.24 43.92 -3.08
N PHE A 19 1.25 44.44 -2.36
CA PHE A 19 0.54 43.63 -1.36
C PHE A 19 -0.97 43.81 -1.56
N ASP A 20 -1.42 43.45 -2.76
CA ASP A 20 -2.83 43.36 -3.11
C ASP A 20 -3.44 42.07 -2.54
N TYR A 21 -4.42 42.26 -1.66
CA TYR A 21 -5.65 41.47 -1.57
C TYR A 21 -5.53 39.97 -1.92
N CYS A 22 -4.95 39.17 -1.02
CA CYS A 22 -5.19 37.72 -0.96
C CYS A 22 -6.58 37.41 -0.37
N LEU A 23 -7.63 38.00 -0.96
CA LEU A 23 -8.96 37.42 -0.93
C LEU A 23 -9.00 36.35 -2.02
N LEU A 24 -8.77 35.08 -1.70
CA LEU A 24 -9.40 34.02 -2.48
C LEU A 24 -9.58 32.73 -1.66
N CYS A 25 -10.80 32.58 -1.17
CA CYS A 25 -11.51 31.32 -0.97
C CYS A 25 -10.73 30.16 -0.35
N LEU A 26 -10.90 30.02 0.96
CA LEU A 26 -10.98 28.71 1.62
C LEU A 26 -11.89 27.81 0.78
N VAL A 27 -11.28 26.95 -0.03
CA VAL A 27 -11.97 25.96 -0.84
C VAL A 27 -12.67 25.01 0.13
N PHE A 28 -13.98 25.19 0.31
CA PHE A 28 -14.85 24.13 0.80
C PHE A 28 -14.85 23.04 -0.26
N LEU A 29 -13.92 22.09 -0.15
CA LEU A 29 -14.01 20.81 -0.84
C LEU A 29 -15.20 20.07 -0.23
N PRO A 30 -16.30 19.82 -0.97
CA PRO A 30 -17.23 18.80 -0.52
C PRO A 30 -16.48 17.47 -0.64
N ALA A 31 -16.05 16.91 0.49
CA ALA A 31 -15.66 15.52 0.56
C ALA A 31 -16.93 14.70 0.33
N SER A 32 -17.33 14.55 -0.94
CA SER A 32 -18.27 13.53 -1.34
C SER A 32 -17.54 12.21 -1.21
N ALA A 33 -17.48 11.71 0.02
CA ALA A 33 -17.11 10.35 0.31
C ALA A 33 -18.22 9.48 -0.28
N ARG A 34 -18.13 9.24 -1.59
CA ARG A 34 -18.86 8.15 -2.22
C ARG A 34 -18.39 6.92 -1.47
N ALA A 35 -19.25 6.38 -0.61
CA ALA A 35 -19.00 5.14 0.09
C ALA A 35 -18.82 4.04 -0.97
N GLY A 36 -17.59 3.92 -1.46
CA GLY A 36 -17.21 2.90 -2.41
C GLY A 36 -17.43 1.55 -1.74
N ARG A 37 -17.93 0.58 -2.51
CA ARG A 37 -17.98 -0.79 -2.01
C ARG A 37 -16.55 -1.21 -1.67
N GLN A 38 -16.33 -1.57 -0.42
CA GLN A 38 -15.07 -2.13 0.03
C GLN A 38 -15.14 -3.65 -0.11
N LEU A 39 -14.05 -4.25 -0.59
CA LEU A 39 -13.90 -5.70 -0.73
C LEU A 39 -12.64 -6.12 0.02
N ALA A 40 -12.76 -7.13 0.88
CA ALA A 40 -11.63 -7.82 1.47
C ALA A 40 -11.49 -9.19 0.81
N VAL A 41 -10.25 -9.57 0.49
CA VAL A 41 -9.94 -10.91 -0.01
C VAL A 41 -9.19 -11.67 1.08
N THR A 42 -9.74 -12.79 1.50
CA THR A 42 -9.13 -13.68 2.49
C THR A 42 -8.84 -15.05 1.88
N ILE A 43 -7.78 -15.70 2.35
CA ILE A 43 -7.42 -17.06 1.96
C ILE A 43 -7.27 -17.89 3.23
N ASP A 44 -8.13 -18.88 3.39
CA ASP A 44 -8.08 -19.78 4.53
C ASP A 44 -7.19 -20.99 4.25
N ASP A 45 -6.88 -21.69 5.33
CA ASP A 45 -6.48 -23.09 5.28
C ASP A 45 -5.09 -23.33 4.68
N LEU A 46 -4.20 -22.34 4.80
CA LEU A 46 -2.78 -22.45 4.51
C LEU A 46 -2.17 -23.61 5.31
N PRO A 47 -1.08 -24.25 4.81
CA PRO A 47 -0.20 -23.79 3.72
C PRO A 47 -0.67 -24.14 2.31
N VAL A 48 -1.48 -25.20 2.14
CA VAL A 48 -2.03 -25.64 0.86
C VAL A 48 -3.21 -26.60 1.08
N VAL A 49 -4.18 -26.61 0.16
CA VAL A 49 -5.32 -27.54 0.19
C VAL A 49 -5.24 -28.48 -1.00
N THR A 50 -4.86 -29.73 -0.76
CA THR A 50 -4.87 -30.80 -1.77
C THR A 50 -4.77 -32.17 -1.11
N SER A 51 -5.37 -33.19 -1.72
CA SER A 51 -5.22 -34.59 -1.30
C SER A 51 -3.91 -35.22 -1.77
N ILE A 52 -3.21 -34.60 -2.73
CA ILE A 52 -1.97 -35.12 -3.30
C ILE A 52 -0.80 -34.76 -2.38
N LYS A 53 -0.18 -35.76 -1.75
CA LYS A 53 0.99 -35.57 -0.88
C LYS A 53 2.30 -35.49 -1.68
N SER A 54 2.46 -34.41 -2.47
CA SER A 54 3.68 -34.16 -3.24
C SER A 54 4.18 -32.74 -3.04
N LYS A 55 5.43 -32.61 -2.61
CA LYS A 55 6.11 -31.31 -2.44
C LYS A 55 6.04 -30.45 -3.71
N GLY A 56 6.29 -31.06 -4.88
CA GLY A 56 6.25 -30.33 -6.16
C GLY A 56 4.86 -29.79 -6.48
N ILE A 57 3.82 -30.57 -6.19
CA ILE A 57 2.42 -30.14 -6.37
C ILE A 57 2.08 -29.00 -5.42
N HIS A 58 2.46 -29.13 -4.14
CA HIS A 58 2.19 -28.09 -3.13
C HIS A 58 2.86 -26.76 -3.47
N GLN A 59 4.13 -26.83 -3.89
CA GLN A 59 4.89 -25.67 -4.35
C GLN A 59 4.27 -25.07 -5.62
N SER A 60 3.84 -25.90 -6.57
CA SER A 60 3.21 -25.42 -7.81
C SER A 60 1.91 -24.67 -7.55
N ILE A 61 1.02 -25.23 -6.71
CA ILE A 61 -0.24 -24.59 -6.31
C ILE A 61 0.05 -23.23 -5.66
N THR A 62 0.93 -23.23 -4.65
CA THR A 62 1.27 -22.02 -3.89
C THR A 62 1.87 -20.94 -4.80
N ARG A 63 2.83 -21.32 -5.67
CA ARG A 63 3.50 -20.39 -6.58
C ARG A 63 2.52 -19.74 -7.56
N ARG A 64 1.60 -20.53 -8.12
CA ARG A 64 0.56 -20.01 -9.04
C ARG A 64 -0.37 -19.05 -8.33
N LEU A 65 -0.84 -19.42 -7.14
CA LEU A 65 -1.74 -18.58 -6.34
C LEU A 65 -1.08 -17.25 -5.97
N LEU A 66 0.15 -17.28 -5.44
CA LEU A 66 0.92 -16.07 -5.14
C LEU A 66 1.19 -15.22 -6.38
N GLY A 67 1.43 -15.84 -7.54
CA GLY A 67 1.57 -15.14 -8.81
C GLY A 67 0.31 -14.35 -9.20
N HIS A 68 -0.87 -14.96 -9.06
CA HIS A 68 -2.14 -14.28 -9.30
C HIS A 68 -2.40 -13.14 -8.31
N ILE A 69 -2.13 -13.36 -7.02
CA ILE A 69 -2.27 -12.31 -5.98
C ILE A 69 -1.38 -11.12 -6.32
N LYS A 70 -0.09 -11.37 -6.60
CA LYS A 70 0.87 -10.32 -6.96
C LYS A 70 0.45 -9.54 -8.20
N ASN A 71 -0.02 -10.22 -9.25
CA ASN A 71 -0.44 -9.57 -10.49
C ASN A 71 -1.74 -8.77 -10.34
N SER A 72 -2.63 -9.20 -9.44
CA SER A 72 -3.89 -8.50 -9.18
C SER A 72 -3.74 -7.22 -8.36
N GLN A 73 -2.58 -7.03 -7.71
CA GLN A 73 -2.32 -5.95 -6.75
C GLN A 73 -3.40 -5.81 -5.66
N THR A 74 -4.16 -6.88 -5.41
CA THR A 74 -5.24 -6.90 -4.44
C THR A 74 -4.68 -7.24 -3.06
N PRO A 75 -4.95 -6.44 -2.02
CA PRO A 75 -4.57 -6.80 -0.65
C PRO A 75 -5.25 -8.11 -0.22
N VAL A 76 -4.47 -9.04 0.32
CA VAL A 76 -4.96 -10.35 0.79
C VAL A 76 -4.50 -10.59 2.22
N ILE A 77 -5.42 -11.08 3.04
CA ILE A 77 -5.13 -11.63 4.38
C ILE A 77 -5.19 -13.15 4.29
N ALA A 78 -4.15 -13.84 4.75
CA ALA A 78 -4.06 -15.30 4.69
C ALA A 78 -4.04 -15.92 6.09
N PHE A 79 -4.84 -16.97 6.30
CA PHE A 79 -5.03 -17.64 7.58
C PHE A 79 -4.42 -19.05 7.60
N VAL A 80 -3.56 -19.28 8.59
CA VAL A 80 -2.78 -20.52 8.74
C VAL A 80 -3.57 -21.57 9.50
N ASN A 81 -3.59 -22.79 8.95
CA ASN A 81 -4.06 -23.96 9.66
C ASN A 81 -2.88 -24.76 10.22
N GLU A 82 -2.53 -24.51 11.48
CA GLU A 82 -1.36 -25.09 12.14
C GLU A 82 -1.35 -26.63 12.09
N LYS A 83 -2.52 -27.28 12.16
CA LYS A 83 -2.60 -28.75 12.09
C LYS A 83 -2.03 -29.34 10.80
N LYS A 84 -1.95 -28.53 9.72
CA LYS A 84 -1.38 -28.93 8.43
C LYS A 84 0.15 -28.78 8.38
N LEU A 85 0.75 -28.16 9.41
CA LEU A 85 2.20 -28.05 9.55
C LEU A 85 2.84 -29.31 10.12
N TYR A 86 2.05 -30.22 10.70
CA TYR A 86 2.58 -31.43 11.33
C TYR A 86 2.15 -32.69 10.58
N SER A 87 3.05 -33.68 10.54
CA SER A 87 2.77 -35.03 10.05
C SER A 87 3.32 -36.01 11.07
N ASN A 88 2.45 -36.86 11.64
CA ASN A 88 2.81 -37.82 12.69
C ASN A 88 3.51 -37.17 13.91
N GLY A 89 3.10 -35.95 14.27
CA GLY A 89 3.69 -35.20 15.38
C GLY A 89 4.99 -34.47 15.05
N GLU A 90 5.55 -34.68 13.85
CA GLU A 90 6.76 -33.98 13.40
C GLU A 90 6.42 -32.77 12.53
N LEU A 91 7.20 -31.71 12.68
CA LEU A 91 7.05 -30.50 11.88
C LEU A 91 7.45 -30.78 10.43
N ASN A 92 6.55 -30.42 9.50
CA ASN A 92 6.78 -30.54 8.08
C ASN A 92 7.47 -29.28 7.54
N GLU A 93 8.78 -29.34 7.38
CA GLU A 93 9.58 -28.23 6.86
C GLU A 93 9.13 -27.75 5.47
N ASN A 94 8.55 -28.63 4.63
CA ASN A 94 8.02 -28.20 3.34
C ASN A 94 6.81 -27.29 3.51
N ALA A 95 5.92 -27.60 4.46
CA ALA A 95 4.76 -26.78 4.79
C ALA A 95 5.20 -25.40 5.34
N VAL A 96 6.21 -25.37 6.21
CA VAL A 96 6.80 -24.14 6.72
C VAL A 96 7.39 -23.29 5.60
N GLU A 97 8.11 -23.90 4.65
CA GLU A 97 8.69 -23.17 3.52
C GLU A 97 7.59 -22.55 2.62
N LEU A 98 6.43 -23.18 2.48
CA LEU A 98 5.29 -22.57 1.79
C LEU A 98 4.82 -21.31 2.54
N LEU A 99 4.69 -21.35 3.86
CA LEU A 99 4.34 -20.16 4.66
C LEU A 99 5.37 -19.03 4.53
N ARG A 100 6.66 -19.37 4.45
CA ARG A 100 7.72 -18.38 4.17
C ARG A 100 7.53 -17.74 2.79
N ASN A 101 7.08 -18.49 1.78
CA ASN A 101 6.74 -17.93 0.47
C ASN A 101 5.56 -16.93 0.57
N TRP A 102 4.54 -17.23 1.38
CA TRP A 102 3.43 -16.31 1.63
C TRP A 102 3.90 -14.99 2.27
N LEU A 103 4.78 -15.06 3.27
CA LEU A 103 5.38 -13.86 3.88
C LEU A 103 6.20 -13.04 2.88
N ARG A 104 7.05 -13.71 2.07
CA ARG A 104 7.86 -13.03 1.05
C ARG A 104 7.02 -12.36 -0.05
N ALA A 105 5.79 -12.82 -0.27
CA ALA A 105 4.87 -12.22 -1.22
C ALA A 105 4.17 -10.95 -0.69
N GLY A 106 4.42 -10.55 0.56
CA GLY A 106 3.80 -9.37 1.18
C GLY A 106 2.35 -9.59 1.61
N CYS A 107 1.92 -10.85 1.76
CA CYS A 107 0.62 -11.16 2.35
C CYS A 107 0.72 -11.04 3.88
N ASP A 108 -0.13 -10.21 4.48
CA ASP A 108 -0.20 -10.05 5.94
C ASP A 108 -0.85 -11.30 6.53
N GLN A 109 -0.17 -11.97 7.46
CA GLN A 109 -0.66 -13.23 8.03
C GLN A 109 -1.54 -12.95 9.24
N GLY A 110 -2.83 -13.27 9.12
CA GLY A 110 -3.70 -13.42 10.26
C GLY A 110 -3.52 -14.83 10.82
N ASN A 111 -3.18 -14.97 12.10
CA ASN A 111 -3.33 -16.26 12.78
C ASN A 111 -4.81 -16.39 13.21
N GLN A 112 -5.50 -17.48 12.87
CA GLN A 112 -6.90 -17.73 13.25
C GLN A 112 -7.04 -18.73 14.40
N TYR A 113 -6.19 -18.69 15.42
CA TYR A 113 -6.51 -19.35 16.70
C TYR A 113 -5.98 -18.52 17.89
N ARG A 114 -6.86 -17.68 18.44
CA ARG A 114 -6.84 -17.27 19.86
C ARG A 114 -7.71 -18.28 20.60
N THR A 115 -7.21 -18.90 21.66
CA THR A 115 -8.06 -19.38 22.75
C THR A 115 -7.48 -18.85 24.05
N VAL A 116 -8.38 -18.31 24.86
CA VAL A 116 -8.19 -17.86 26.25
C VAL A 116 -7.75 -18.98 27.16
#